data_AF-A0A925H220-F1
#
_entry.id   AF-A0A925H220-F1
#
_cell.length_a   1.000
_cell.length_b   1.000
_cell.length_c   1.000
_cell.angle_alpha   90.00
_cell.angle_beta   90.00
_cell.angle_gamma   90.00
#
_symmetry.space_group_name_H-M   'P 1'
#
loop_
_entity.id
_entity.type
_entity.pdbx_description
1 polymer ?
#
loop_
_entity_poly.entity_id
_entity_poly.type
_entity_poly.pdbx_seq_one_letter_code
_entity_poly.pdbx_strand_id
1 'polypeptide(L)' 'MRHLNAHRKLGRTSEHRMSMLRNMATSLINARNERIVTTVPKAKELRPFVERVITLAKRASG' A
#
# COMPACT_ATOMS: atom_id res chain seq x y z
N MET A 1 0.69 -10.29 22.67
CA MET A 1 0.46 -9.55 21.40
C MET A 1 -0.26 -8.24 21.73
N ARG A 2 0.03 -7.12 21.04
CA ARG A 2 -0.82 -5.92 21.16
C ARG A 2 -2.09 -6.16 20.34
N HIS A 3 -3.21 -6.38 21.01
CA HIS A 3 -4.51 -6.55 20.35
C HIS A 3 -4.88 -5.29 19.54
N LEU A 4 -5.57 -5.48 18.42
CA LEU A 4 -6.13 -4.44 17.55
C LEU A 4 -5.14 -3.50 16.83
N ASN A 5 -3.84 -3.78 16.84
CA ASN A 5 -2.89 -2.95 16.11
C ASN A 5 -2.80 -3.37 14.62
N ALA A 6 -3.59 -2.71 13.78
CA ALA A 6 -3.80 -3.09 12.37
C ALA A 6 -2.63 -2.78 11.43
N HIS A 7 -1.62 -2.01 11.87
CA HIS A 7 -0.56 -1.50 10.98
C HIS A 7 0.85 -1.71 11.53
N ARG A 8 1.77 -2.08 10.65
CA ARG A 8 3.21 -2.10 10.97
C ARG A 8 3.79 -0.69 10.90
N LYS A 9 4.59 -0.32 11.91
CA LYS A 9 5.30 0.98 11.93
C LYS A 9 6.39 1.09 10.85
N LEU A 10 6.97 -0.03 10.41
CA LEU A 10 8.04 -0.10 9.40
C LEU A 10 9.24 0.83 9.68
N GLY A 11 9.48 1.15 10.96
CA GLY A 11 10.51 2.10 11.40
C GLY A 11 10.30 3.54 10.91
N ARG A 12 9.07 3.96 10.61
CA ARG A 12 8.75 5.27 10.00
C ARG A 12 7.67 6.02 10.77
N THR A 13 7.71 7.35 10.66
CA THR A 13 6.60 8.22 11.07
C THR A 13 5.35 7.93 10.24
N SER A 14 4.18 8.39 10.71
CA SER A 14 2.92 8.16 9.99
C SER A 14 2.93 8.79 8.59
N GLU A 15 3.46 10.01 8.49
CA GLU A 15 3.59 10.76 7.24
C GLU A 15 4.48 10.03 6.23
N HIS A 16 5.70 9.64 6.65
CA HIS A 16 6.60 8.90 5.77
C HIS A 16 5.98 7.56 5.37
N ARG A 17 5.34 6.83 6.29
CA ARG A 17 4.66 5.57 5.94
C ARG A 17 3.58 5.79 4.88
N MET A 18 2.78 6.86 4.99
CA MET A 18 1.76 7.20 4.00
C MET A 18 2.37 7.53 2.64
N SER A 19 3.38 8.39 2.59
CA SER A 19 4.08 8.75 1.34
C SER A 19 4.73 7.53 0.69
N MET A 20 5.35 6.65 1.48
CA MET A 20 5.93 5.40 1.00
C MET A 20 4.87 4.48 0.39
N LEU A 21 3.71 4.31 1.03
CA LEU A 21 2.61 3.48 0.51
C LEU A 21 2.05 4.05 -0.80
N ARG A 22 1.87 5.38 -0.88
CA ARG A 22 1.46 6.05 -2.12
C ARG A 22 2.45 5.81 -3.25
N ASN A 23 3.73 6.02 -3.00
CA ASN A 23 4.77 5.81 -4.01
C ASN A 23 4.82 4.35 -4.48
N MET A 24 4.75 3.38 -3.56
CA MET A 24 4.72 1.96 -3.93
C MET A 24 3.46 1.58 -4.71
N ALA A 25 2.29 2.16 -4.39
CA ALA A 25 1.07 1.94 -5.14
C ALA A 25 1.19 2.48 -6.58
N THR A 26 1.72 3.70 -6.74
CA THR A 26 1.99 4.29 -8.07
C THR A 26 2.98 3.45 -8.86
N SER A 27 4.09 3.02 -8.24
CA SER A 27 5.06 2.13 -8.89
C SER A 27 4.44 0.80 -9.29
N LEU A 28 3.54 0.24 -8.48
CA LEU A 28 2.86 -1.02 -8.81
C LEU A 28 1.93 -0.86 -10.01
N ILE A 29 1.10 0.19 -10.03
CA ILE A 29 0.15 0.46 -11.12
C ILE A 29 0.88 0.78 -12.43
N ASN A 30 1.98 1.53 -12.36
CA ASN A 30 2.75 1.96 -13.53
C ASN A 30 3.84 0.97 -13.95
N ALA A 31 4.03 -0.14 -13.23
CA ALA A 31 5.03 -1.13 -13.59
C ALA A 31 4.64 -1.82 -14.90
N ARG A 32 5.59 -1.88 -15.86
CA ARG A 32 5.41 -2.59 -17.13
C ARG A 32 4.95 -4.04 -16.97
N ASN A 33 5.35 -4.67 -15.86
CA ASN A 33 5.10 -6.09 -15.59
C ASN A 33 4.05 -6.29 -14.48
N GLU A 34 3.31 -5.25 -14.10
CA GLU A 34 2.28 -5.29 -13.04
C GLU A 34 2.81 -5.80 -11.68
N ARG A 35 4.12 -5.68 -11.46
CA ARG A 35 4.84 -6.26 -10.33
C ARG A 35 5.96 -5.35 -9.87
N ILE A 36 6.12 -5.26 -8.56
CA ILE A 36 7.28 -4.64 -7.91
C ILE A 36 7.97 -5.63 -6.98
N VAL A 37 9.28 -5.46 -6.79
CA VAL A 37 10.04 -6.21 -5.78
C VAL A 37 10.15 -5.33 -4.53
N THR A 38 9.72 -5.87 -3.39
CA THR A 38 9.78 -5.17 -2.09
C THR A 38 9.89 -6.18 -0.96
N THR A 39 10.00 -5.71 0.28
CA THR A 39 10.07 -6.59 1.44
C THR A 39 8.68 -7.13 1.81
N VAL A 40 8.63 -8.36 2.32
CA VAL A 40 7.38 -9.00 2.78
C VAL A 40 6.53 -8.10 3.69
N PRO A 41 7.06 -7.42 4.72
CA PRO A 41 6.24 -6.55 5.56
C PRO A 41 5.69 -5.34 4.78
N LYS A 42 6.45 -4.74 3.85
CA LYS A 42 5.95 -3.64 3.01
C LYS A 42 4.84 -4.10 2.07
N ALA A 43 5.00 -5.28 1.46
CA ALA A 43 3.98 -5.86 0.58
C ALA A 43 2.67 -6.15 1.33
N LYS A 44 2.76 -6.68 2.55
CA LYS A 44 1.58 -6.96 3.39
C LYS A 44 0.83 -5.68 3.79
N GLU A 45 1.52 -4.57 4.03
CA GLU A 45 0.87 -3.27 4.30
C GLU A 45 0.33 -2.60 3.02
N LEU A 46 0.99 -2.81 1.86
CA LEU A 46 0.59 -2.22 0.59
C LEU A 46 -0.73 -2.82 0.06
N ARG A 47 -0.95 -4.12 0.26
CA ARG A 47 -2.13 -4.83 -0.25
C ARG A 47 -3.48 -4.17 0.11
N PRO A 48 -3.84 -3.96 1.39
CA PRO A 48 -5.12 -3.33 1.74
C PRO A 48 -5.20 -1.86 1.29
N PHE A 49 -4.06 -1.18 1.11
CA PHE A 49 -4.02 0.18 0.58
C PHE A 49 -4.42 0.20 -0.90
N VAL A 50 -3.82 -0.66 -1.72
CA VAL A 50 -4.10 -0.76 -3.16
C VAL A 50 -5.52 -1.28 -3.44
N GLU A 51 -6.00 -2.26 -2.68
CA GLU A 51 -7.37 -2.77 -2.80
C GLU A 51 -8.43 -1.66 -2.63
N ARG A 52 -8.20 -0.73 -1.68
CA ARG A 52 -9.07 0.45 -1.50
C ARG A 52 -9.00 1.41 -2.67
N VAL A 53 -7.80 1.67 -3.21
CA VAL A 53 -7.61 2.52 -4.40
C VAL A 53 -8.39 1.96 -5.58
N ILE A 54 -8.28 0.65 -5.85
CA ILE A 54 -9.02 -0.02 -6.93
C ILE A 54 -10.53 0.08 -6.71
N THR A 55 -10.99 -0.11 -5.46
CA THR A 55 -12.42 0.01 -5.13
C THR A 55 -12.97 1.40 -5.41
N LEU A 56 -12.22 2.45 -5.05
CA LEU A 56 -12.61 3.83 -5.33
C LEU A 56 -12.60 4.13 -6.83
N ALA A 57 -11.58 3.66 -7.56
CA ALA A 57 -11.50 3.82 -9.01
C ALA A 57 -12.71 3.18 -9.70
N LYS A 58 -13.06 1.93 -9.35
CA LYS A 58 -14.24 1.25 -9.89
C LYS A 58 -15.55 1.98 -9.64
N ARG A 59 -15.71 2.61 -8.46
CA ARG A 59 -16.91 3.40 -8.12
C ARG A 59 -17.00 4.72 -8.88
N ALA A 60 -15.87 5.31 -9.27
CA ALA A 60 -15.84 6.56 -10.01
C ALA A 60 -16.02 6.37 -11.52
N SER A 61 -15.78 5.17 -12.05
CA SER A 61 -15.89 4.85 -13.48
C SER A 61 -17.31 4.49 -13.95
N GLY A 62 -18.28 4.37 -13.03
CA GLY A 62 -19.69 4.12 -13.34
C GLY A 62 -20.56 5.27 -12.86
#